data_AF-A0A1A9KIV5-F1
#
_entry.id   AF-A0A1A9KIV5-F1
#
_cell.length_a   1.000
_cell.length_b   1.000
_cell.length_c   1.000
_cell.angle_alpha   90.00
_cell.angle_beta   90.00
_cell.angle_gamma   90.00
#
_symmetry.space_group_name_H-M   'P 1'
#
loop_
_entity.id
_entity.type
_entity.pdbx_description
1 polymer ?
#
loop_
_entity_poly.entity_id
_entity_poly.type
_entity_poly.pdbx_seq_one_letter_code
_entity_poly.pdbx_strand_id
1 'polypeptide(L)'
;MVTHFLIGTSQAACGRSDPNVAGSQDVAQVSCKTCRRTNAFTQAQEAAGSAPAAPKPAPAAAPKSKQPARAPAQSGRDAARQAWQARLSALSGKARLPRGNRRAQAYV
;
A
#
# COMPACT_ATOMS: atom_id res chain seq x y z
N MET A 1 -21.13 -12.26 5.98
CA MET A 1 -20.05 -12.18 6.99
C MET A 1 -18.78 -11.66 6.31
N VAL A 2 -18.09 -10.68 6.89
CA VAL A 2 -16.85 -10.10 6.32
C VAL A 2 -15.67 -10.54 7.17
N THR A 3 -14.68 -11.17 6.54
CA THR A 3 -13.45 -11.62 7.20
C THR A 3 -12.31 -10.68 6.84
N HIS A 4 -11.63 -10.18 7.86
CA HIS A 4 -10.54 -9.22 7.74
C HIS A 4 -9.18 -9.94 7.73
N PHE A 5 -8.23 -9.43 6.94
CA PHE A 5 -6.85 -9.88 7.04
C PHE A 5 -6.21 -9.30 8.30
N LEU A 6 -5.66 -10.14 9.18
CA LEU A 6 -5.01 -9.72 10.42
C LEU A 6 -3.50 -9.50 10.20
N ILE A 7 -3.00 -8.37 10.68
CA ILE A 7 -1.58 -8.06 10.81
C ILE A 7 -1.27 -8.14 12.32
N GLY A 8 -0.89 -9.31 12.80
CA GLY A 8 -0.67 -9.55 14.24
C GLY A 8 -1.92 -10.03 15.00
N THR A 9 -2.03 -9.68 16.28
CA THR A 9 -3.00 -10.30 17.20
C THR A 9 -4.41 -9.70 17.18
N SER A 10 -4.57 -8.41 16.87
CA SER A 10 -5.90 -7.75 16.91
C SER A 10 -6.09 -6.62 15.90
N GLN A 11 -5.12 -6.37 15.01
CA GLN A 11 -5.23 -5.30 14.01
C GLN A 11 -5.50 -5.89 12.63
N ALA A 12 -6.63 -5.51 12.03
CA ALA A 12 -6.91 -5.76 10.64
C ALA A 12 -6.06 -4.84 9.74
N ALA A 13 -5.62 -5.34 8.59
CA ALA A 13 -4.85 -4.58 7.62
C ALA A 13 -5.54 -3.31 7.12
N CYS A 14 -6.87 -3.29 7.13
CA CYS A 14 -7.66 -2.12 6.79
C CYS A 14 -7.75 -1.06 7.90
N GLY A 15 -7.05 -1.25 9.02
CA GLY A 15 -7.00 -0.31 10.15
C GLY A 15 -8.08 -0.52 11.22
N ARG A 16 -8.93 -1.55 11.11
CA ARG A 16 -9.86 -1.92 12.19
C ARG A 16 -9.14 -2.68 13.29
N SER A 17 -9.50 -2.43 14.54
CA SER A 17 -8.85 -3.04 15.71
C SER A 17 -9.86 -3.58 16.74
N ASP A 18 -11.10 -3.82 16.32
CA ASP A 18 -12.13 -4.38 17.18
C ASP A 18 -11.78 -5.83 17.56
N PRO A 19 -11.80 -6.19 18.86
CA PRO A 19 -11.50 -7.55 19.31
C PRO A 19 -12.55 -8.57 18.86
N ASN A 20 -13.76 -8.12 18.51
CA ASN A 20 -14.85 -8.94 18.03
C ASN A 20 -14.92 -9.04 16.49
N VAL A 21 -13.92 -8.51 15.77
CA VAL A 21 -13.91 -8.59 14.31
C VAL A 21 -13.56 -10.02 13.88
N ALA A 22 -14.32 -10.58 12.94
CA ALA A 22 -13.95 -11.83 12.29
C ALA A 22 -12.68 -11.60 11.45
N GLY A 23 -11.54 -12.06 11.96
CA GLY A 23 -10.23 -11.89 11.34
C GLY A 23 -9.56 -13.23 11.04
N SER A 24 -8.79 -13.29 9.95
CA SER A 24 -7.96 -14.43 9.58
C SER A 24 -6.62 -13.96 9.03
N GLN A 25 -5.58 -14.75 9.27
CA GLN A 25 -4.28 -14.60 8.61
C GLN A 25 -4.20 -15.42 7.31
N ASP A 26 -5.19 -16.28 7.04
CA ASP A 26 -5.28 -17.04 5.80
C ASP A 26 -5.88 -16.17 4.68
N VAL A 27 -5.09 -15.99 3.63
CA VAL A 27 -5.41 -15.25 2.41
C VAL A 27 -6.70 -15.74 1.76
N ALA A 28 -6.97 -17.05 1.78
CA ALA A 28 -8.14 -17.65 1.12
C ALA A 28 -9.46 -17.28 1.81
N GLN A 29 -9.41 -16.96 3.12
CA GLN A 29 -10.58 -16.66 3.93
C GLN A 29 -10.96 -15.18 3.96
N VAL A 30 -10.13 -14.28 3.40
CA VAL A 30 -10.33 -12.83 3.47
C VAL A 30 -11.33 -12.34 2.43
N SER A 31 -12.50 -11.87 2.90
CA SER A 31 -13.52 -11.25 2.06
C SER A 31 -13.52 -9.71 2.11
N CYS A 32 -12.82 -9.08 3.06
CA CYS A 32 -12.76 -7.62 3.17
C CYS A 32 -12.01 -6.99 1.97
N LYS A 33 -12.72 -6.24 1.12
CA LYS A 33 -12.17 -5.58 -0.08
C LYS A 33 -11.04 -4.59 0.24
N THR A 34 -11.12 -3.89 1.37
CA THR A 34 -10.06 -2.96 1.80
C THR A 34 -8.82 -3.73 2.21
N CYS A 35 -8.94 -4.81 2.99
CA CYS A 35 -7.81 -5.67 3.34
C CYS A 35 -7.12 -6.23 2.09
N ARG A 36 -7.90 -6.68 1.09
CA ARG A 36 -7.36 -7.25 -0.15
C ARG A 36 -6.53 -6.29 -1.01
N ARG A 37 -6.63 -4.98 -0.76
CA ARG A 37 -5.86 -3.92 -1.45
C ARG A 37 -4.62 -3.47 -0.67
N THR A 38 -4.42 -3.97 0.54
CA THR A 38 -3.27 -3.60 1.36
C THR A 38 -2.02 -4.35 0.95
N ASN A 39 -0.86 -3.71 1.10
CA ASN A 39 0.43 -4.32 0.80
C ASN A 39 0.72 -5.54 1.70
N ALA A 40 0.25 -5.56 2.94
CA ALA A 40 0.36 -6.71 3.82
C ALA A 40 -0.36 -7.96 3.26
N PHE A 41 -1.55 -7.77 2.69
CA PHE A 41 -2.29 -8.87 2.05
C PHE A 41 -1.61 -9.34 0.75
N THR A 42 -1.10 -8.42 -0.07
CA THR A 42 -0.38 -8.77 -1.30
C THR A 42 0.87 -9.61 -1.00
N GLN A 43 1.67 -9.20 -0.01
CA GLN A 43 2.85 -9.97 0.42
C GLN A 43 2.47 -11.36 0.94
N ALA A 44 1.38 -11.48 1.70
CA ALA A 44 0.91 -12.76 2.19
C ALA A 44 0.41 -13.67 1.05
N GLN A 45 -0.23 -13.11 0.02
CA GLN A 45 -0.62 -13.86 -1.19
C GLN A 45 0.59 -14.39 -1.94
N GLU A 46 1.62 -13.55 -2.10
CA GLU A 46 2.85 -13.91 -2.80
C GLU A 46 3.63 -14.98 -2.04
N ALA A 47 3.67 -14.91 -0.70
CA ALA A 47 4.24 -15.93 0.17
C ALA A 47 3.44 -17.25 0.11
N ALA A 48 2.10 -17.18 0.12
CA ALA A 48 1.25 -18.36 0.03
C ALA A 48 1.32 -19.06 -1.34
N GLY A 49 1.60 -18.30 -2.41
CA GLY A 49 1.79 -18.82 -3.78
C GLY A 49 3.20 -19.31 -4.09
N SER A 50 4.16 -19.15 -3.17
CA SER A 50 5.57 -19.45 -3.41
C SER A 50 6.08 -20.62 -2.57
N ALA A 51 6.10 -21.82 -3.18
CA ALA A 51 7.35 -22.57 -3.25
C ALA A 51 8.40 -21.68 -3.99
N PRO A 52 9.70 -21.75 -3.69
CA PRO A 52 10.63 -20.63 -3.88
C PRO A 52 10.77 -20.26 -5.36
N ALA A 53 10.11 -19.18 -5.78
CA ALA A 53 10.45 -18.47 -7.00
C ALA A 53 11.30 -17.27 -6.59
N ALA A 54 12.61 -17.40 -6.82
CA ALA A 54 13.63 -16.37 -6.74
C ALA A 54 13.14 -14.99 -7.28
N PRO A 55 13.69 -13.87 -6.77
CA PRO A 55 13.25 -12.52 -7.10
C PRO A 55 13.25 -12.33 -8.62
N LYS A 56 12.08 -12.03 -9.20
CA LYS A 56 11.98 -11.76 -10.64
C LYS A 56 12.86 -10.55 -11.00
N PRO A 57 13.94 -10.74 -11.77
CA PRO A 57 14.66 -9.64 -12.39
C PRO A 57 13.77 -9.07 -13.50
N ALA A 58 14.04 -7.80 -13.84
CA ALA A 58 13.39 -7.06 -14.91
C ALA A 58 13.17 -7.92 -16.18
N PRO A 59 12.00 -7.83 -16.85
CA PRO A 59 11.81 -8.57 -18.10
C PRO A 59 12.50 -7.84 -19.25
N ALA A 60 13.59 -8.41 -19.74
CA ALA A 60 14.18 -8.12 -21.04
C ALA A 60 13.89 -9.28 -22.02
N ALA A 61 13.16 -8.95 -23.11
CA ALA A 61 13.07 -9.58 -24.44
C ALA A 61 12.65 -11.07 -24.54
N ALA A 62 11.84 -11.56 -25.51
CA ALA A 62 11.67 -11.25 -26.93
C ALA A 62 10.40 -11.96 -27.51
N PRO A 63 10.18 -12.10 -28.83
CA PRO A 63 9.75 -11.06 -29.78
C PRO A 63 8.50 -11.47 -30.60
N LYS A 64 7.58 -10.53 -30.91
CA LYS A 64 6.82 -10.53 -32.19
C LYS A 64 5.96 -9.26 -32.34
N SER A 65 6.02 -8.73 -33.57
CA SER A 65 5.16 -7.73 -34.22
C SER A 65 5.10 -6.31 -33.65
N LYS A 66 6.02 -5.47 -34.17
CA LYS A 66 5.87 -4.06 -34.57
C LYS A 66 4.81 -3.22 -33.84
N GLN A 67 5.24 -2.59 -32.74
CA GLN A 67 4.73 -1.27 -32.34
C GLN A 67 5.86 -0.56 -31.58
N PRO A 68 6.17 0.72 -31.85
CA PRO A 68 7.32 1.38 -31.25
C PRO A 68 7.17 1.42 -29.72
N ALA A 69 8.08 0.73 -29.05
CA ALA A 69 8.21 0.71 -27.61
C ALA A 69 8.48 2.12 -27.11
N ARG A 70 7.44 2.77 -26.58
CA ARG A 70 7.63 3.94 -25.73
C ARG A 70 8.18 3.42 -24.41
N ALA A 71 9.47 3.66 -24.17
CA ALA A 71 10.10 3.43 -22.88
C ALA A 71 9.18 3.93 -21.75
N PRO A 72 9.04 3.21 -20.63
CA PRO A 72 8.38 3.79 -19.47
C PRO A 72 9.17 5.04 -19.11
N ALA A 73 8.53 6.20 -19.24
CA ALA A 73 9.09 7.46 -18.79
C ALA A 73 9.17 7.40 -17.26
N GLN A 74 10.24 6.79 -16.74
CA GLN A 74 10.60 6.83 -15.31
C GLN A 74 10.66 8.29 -14.82
N SER A 75 10.95 9.24 -15.72
CA SER A 75 10.93 10.68 -15.46
C SER A 75 9.60 11.23 -14.95
N GLY A 76 8.46 10.57 -15.23
CA GLY A 76 7.13 11.06 -14.82
C GLY A 76 6.78 10.77 -13.36
N ARG A 77 7.23 9.63 -12.81
CA ARG A 77 6.96 9.26 -11.41
C ARG A 77 7.76 10.13 -10.44
N ASP A 78 9.01 10.41 -10.78
CA ASP A 78 9.86 11.31 -10.01
C ASP A 78 9.42 12.77 -10.17
N ALA A 79 8.99 13.20 -11.36
CA ALA A 79 8.44 14.54 -11.56
C ALA A 79 7.18 14.80 -10.73
N ALA A 80 6.27 13.83 -10.62
CA ALA A 80 5.08 13.96 -9.78
C ALA A 80 5.43 14.08 -8.29
N ARG A 81 6.39 13.28 -7.82
CA ARG A 81 6.90 13.33 -6.44
C ARG A 81 7.62 14.66 -6.16
N GLN A 82 8.48 15.10 -7.06
CA GLN A 82 9.21 16.36 -6.94
C GLN A 82 8.27 17.57 -6.96
N ALA A 83 7.28 17.61 -7.85
CA ALA A 83 6.27 18.67 -7.89
C ALA A 83 5.45 18.74 -6.60
N TRP A 84 5.12 17.58 -6.02
CA TRP A 84 4.43 17.52 -4.73
C TRP A 84 5.31 18.03 -3.57
N GLN A 85 6.59 17.66 -3.54
CA GLN A 85 7.55 18.15 -2.54
C GLN A 85 7.76 19.66 -2.64
N ALA A 86 7.90 20.20 -3.85
CA ALA A 86 8.05 21.63 -4.10
C ALA A 86 6.84 22.44 -3.60
N ARG A 87 5.63 21.92 -3.81
CA ARG A 87 4.38 22.51 -3.31
C ARG A 87 4.33 22.51 -1.78
N LEU A 88 4.74 21.42 -1.13
CA LEU A 88 4.82 21.36 0.33
C LEU A 88 5.87 22.32 0.89
N SER A 89 6.99 22.50 0.19
CA SER A 89 8.04 23.40 0.64
C SER A 89 7.66 24.88 0.54
N ALA A 90 6.84 25.23 -0.44
CA ALA A 90 6.34 26.59 -0.67
C ALA A 90 5.25 27.03 0.32
N LEU A 91 4.60 26.09 1.02
CA LEU A 91 3.64 26.41 2.07
C LEU A 91 4.40 26.88 3.33
N SER A 92 4.20 28.14 3.73
CA SER A 92 4.74 28.69 4.98
C SER A 92 3.83 28.35 6.18
N GLY A 93 4.42 27.94 7.30
CA GLY A 93 3.71 27.77 8.58
C GLY A 93 2.91 26.46 8.78
N LYS A 94 1.97 26.51 9.74
CA LYS A 94 1.21 25.40 10.39
C LYS A 94 0.52 24.39 9.47
N ALA A 95 0.56 24.60 8.15
CA ALA A 95 0.11 23.64 7.13
C ALA A 95 1.13 22.50 6.87
N ARG A 96 2.35 22.58 7.44
CA ARG A 96 3.44 21.62 7.19
C ARG A 96 3.43 20.37 8.08
N LEU A 97 2.57 20.30 9.09
CA LEU A 97 2.44 19.07 9.89
C LEU A 97 1.22 18.28 9.42
N PRO A 98 1.36 17.00 9.06
CA PRO A 98 0.26 16.05 9.15
C PRO A 98 -0.34 16.20 10.55
N ARG A 99 -1.67 16.31 10.66
CA ARG A 99 -2.39 16.48 11.94
C ARG A 99 -2.16 15.28 12.87
N GLY A 100 -1.01 15.26 13.50
CA GLY A 100 -0.51 14.15 14.28
C GLY A 100 0.65 14.61 15.13
N ASN A 101 0.38 15.56 16.02
CA ASN A 101 1.07 15.66 17.30
C ASN A 101 0.12 16.33 18.30
N ARG A 102 -0.21 15.58 19.35
CA ARG A 102 -1.07 15.97 20.47
C ARG A 102 -0.69 17.37 20.98
N ARG A 103 -1.63 18.32 20.93
CA ARG A 103 -1.95 19.31 21.98
C ARG A 103 -2.98 20.31 21.42
N ALA A 104 -4.25 19.99 21.64
CA ALA A 104 -5.33 20.94 21.88
C ALA A 104 -6.54 20.14 22.37
N GLN A 105 -6.41 19.53 23.56
CA GLN A 105 -7.57 19.21 24.36
C GLN A 105 -7.77 20.41 25.28
N ALA A 106 -8.75 21.24 24.95
CA ALA A 106 -9.45 22.06 25.92
C ALA A 106 -10.93 21.73 25.69
N TYR A 107 -11.44 20.80 26.49
CA TYR A 107 -12.88 20.59 26.63
C TYR A 107 -13.29 21.38 27.86
N VAL A 108 -14.18 22.35 27.67
CA VAL A 108 -14.99 22.96 28.76
C VAL A 108 -16.27 22.14 28.82
#